data_AF-A0A0C2D920-F1
#
_entry.id   AF-A0A0C2D920-F1
#
_cell.length_a   1.000
_cell.length_b   1.000
_cell.length_c   1.000
_cell.angle_alpha   90.00
_cell.angle_beta   90.00
_cell.angle_gamma   90.00
#
_symmetry.space_group_name_H-M   'P 1'
#
loop_
_entity.id
_entity.type
_entity.pdbx_description
1 polymer ?
#
loop_
_entity_poly.entity_id
_entity_poly.type
_entity_poly.pdbx_seq_one_letter_code
_entity_poly.pdbx_strand_id
1 'polypeptide(L)' 'MDQLSEAQRAVFVLVYLEGFTLDQAAEMLDKAPGTVRTHLHRALKTLRSELAEVMAELD' A
#
# COMPACT_ATOMS: atom_id res chain seq x y z
N MET A 1 -2.31 1.04 9.11
CA MET A 1 -1.96 2.21 8.25
C MET A 1 -0.74 2.96 8.79
N ASP A 2 -0.62 3.10 10.12
CA ASP A 2 0.50 3.83 10.75
C ASP A 2 1.86 3.13 10.58
N GLN A 3 1.90 1.81 10.39
CA GLN A 3 3.16 1.08 10.11
C GLN A 3 3.59 1.17 8.63
N LEU A 4 2.79 1.81 7.77
CA LEU A 4 3.18 2.02 6.38
C LEU A 4 4.13 3.21 6.28
N SER A 5 5.21 3.04 5.50
CA SER A 5 5.97 4.20 5.06
C SER A 5 5.10 5.13 4.22
N GLU A 6 5.47 6.41 4.13
CA GLU A 6 4.71 7.40 3.34
C GLU A 6 4.49 6.95 1.89
N ALA A 7 5.54 6.40 1.25
CA ALA A 7 5.44 5.88 -0.12
C ALA A 7 4.52 4.65 -0.22
N GLN A 8 4.55 3.75 0.76
CA GLN A 8 3.65 2.59 0.79
C GLN A 8 2.18 3.02 0.96
N ARG A 9 1.93 3.95 1.88
CA ARG A 9 0.60 4.50 2.13
C ARG A 9 0.07 5.25 0.92
N ALA A 10 0.87 6.11 0.31
CA ALA A 10 0.48 6.88 -0.87
C ALA A 10 0.04 5.96 -2.02
N VAL A 11 0.84 4.92 -2.32
CA VAL A 11 0.51 3.96 -3.37
C VAL A 11 -0.75 3.16 -3.03
N PHE A 12 -0.91 2.73 -1.77
CA PHE A 12 -2.12 2.02 -1.34
C PHE A 12 -3.37 2.88 -1.49
N VAL A 13 -3.34 4.13 -1.04
CA VAL A 13 -4.46 5.08 -1.14
C VAL A 13 -4.85 5.28 -2.60
N LEU A 14 -3.88 5.64 -3.46
CA LEU A 14 -4.16 5.89 -4.87
C LEU A 14 -4.78 4.67 -5.57
N VAL A 15 -4.29 3.46 -5.28
CA VAL A 15 -4.76 2.27 -5.98
C VAL A 15 -6.07 1.72 -5.41
N TYR A 16 -6.18 1.58 -4.09
CA TYR A 16 -7.30 0.87 -3.47
C TYR A 16 -8.42 1.78 -2.96
N LEU A 17 -8.11 3.04 -2.60
CA LEU A 17 -9.12 3.97 -2.10
C LEU A 17 -9.60 4.92 -3.20
N GLU A 18 -8.68 5.38 -4.05
CA GLU A 18 -8.99 6.30 -5.16
C GLU A 18 -9.22 5.60 -6.50
N GLY A 19 -8.86 4.31 -6.62
CA GLY A 19 -9.16 3.48 -7.79
C GLY A 19 -8.25 3.69 -9.01
N PHE A 20 -7.10 4.36 -8.85
CA PHE A 20 -6.12 4.51 -9.93
C PHE A 20 -5.41 3.20 -10.26
N THR A 21 -5.00 3.06 -11.52
CA THR A 21 -4.12 1.94 -11.92
C THR A 21 -2.70 2.14 -11.38
N LEU A 22 -1.91 1.06 -11.37
CA LEU A 22 -0.50 1.13 -10.99
C LEU A 22 0.31 2.12 -11.85
N ASP A 23 0.00 2.20 -13.14
CA ASP A 23 0.70 3.09 -14.06
C ASP A 23 0.31 4.56 -13.84
N GLN A 24 -0.98 4.83 -13.59
CA GLN A 24 -1.45 6.17 -13.20
C GLN A 24 -0.82 6.61 -11.87
N ALA A 25 -0.78 5.73 -10.87
CA ALA A 25 -0.12 6.03 -9.60
C ALA A 25 1.39 6.26 -9.77
N ALA A 26 2.05 5.56 -10.69
CA ALA A 26 3.46 5.76 -11.02
C ALA A 26 3.72 7.13 -11.65
N GLU A 27 2.87 7.55 -12.58
CA GLU A 27 2.92 8.89 -13.17
C GLU A 27 2.68 9.97 -12.12
N MET A 28 1.63 9.86 -11.30
CA MET A 28 1.27 10.84 -10.27
C MET A 28 2.35 11.01 -9.19
N LEU A 29 3.09 9.95 -8.86
CA LEU A 29 4.14 9.97 -7.84
C LEU A 29 5.54 10.27 -8.41
N ASP A 30 5.66 10.44 -9.73
CA ASP A 30 6.92 10.55 -10.45
C ASP A 30 7.89 9.40 -10.08
N LYS A 31 7.43 8.16 -10.28
CA LYS A 31 8.16 6.93 -9.95
C LYS A 31 8.06 5.92 -11.08
N ALA A 32 9.06 5.05 -11.17
CA ALA A 32 8.99 3.89 -12.07
C ALA A 32 7.85 2.93 -11.64
N PRO A 33 7.13 2.30 -12.59
CA PRO A 33 6.06 1.34 -12.27
C PRO A 33 6.51 0.17 -11.37
N GLY A 34 7.76 -0.30 -11.53
CA GLY A 34 8.34 -1.34 -10.68
C GLY A 34 8.50 -0.92 -9.21
N THR A 35 8.79 0.36 -8.97
CA THR A 35 8.89 0.96 -7.63
C THR A 35 7.53 1.02 -6.97
N VAL A 36 6.50 1.49 -7.69
CA VAL A 36 5.11 1.53 -7.21
C VAL A 36 4.61 0.12 -6.88
N ARG A 37 4.84 -0.86 -7.76
CA ARG A 37 4.47 -2.26 -7.50
C ARG A 37 5.13 -2.80 -6.23
N THR A 38 6.40 -2.48 -6.01
CA THR A 38 7.14 -2.88 -4.80
C THR A 38 6.54 -2.23 -3.55
N HIS A 39 6.23 -0.94 -3.59
CA HIS A 39 5.58 -0.25 -2.49
C HIS A 39 4.20 -0.83 -2.20
N LEU A 40 3.37 -1.09 -3.20
CA LEU A 40 2.05 -1.68 -3.01
C LEU A 40 2.14 -3.08 -2.40
N HIS A 41 3.06 -3.92 -2.90
CA HIS A 41 3.26 -5.26 -2.35
C HIS A 41 3.65 -5.21 -0.87
N ARG A 42 4.60 -4.35 -0.51
CA ARG A 42 5.03 -4.18 0.88
C ARG A 42 3.91 -3.61 1.76
N ALA A 43 3.14 -2.65 1.24
CA ALA A 43 1.98 -2.10 1.95
C ALA A 43 0.96 -3.18 2.30
N LEU A 44 0.57 -3.99 1.31
CA LEU A 44 -0.37 -5.10 1.51
C LEU A 44 0.16 -6.15 2.49
N LYS A 45 1.47 -6.45 2.45
CA LYS A 45 2.09 -7.37 3.40
C LYS A 45 1.99 -6.85 4.83
N THR A 46 2.33 -5.57 5.06
CA THR A 46 2.23 -4.95 6.39
C THR A 46 0.79 -4.91 6.90
N LEU A 47 -0.15 -4.44 6.08
CA LEU A 47 -1.57 -4.35 6.49
C LEU A 47 -2.19 -5.72 6.79
N ARG A 48 -1.80 -6.77 6.06
CA ARG A 48 -2.25 -8.14 6.37
C ARG A 48 -1.68 -8.65 7.69
N SER A 49 -0.46 -8.28 8.04
CA SER A 49 0.14 -8.61 9.34
C SER A 49 -0.59 -7.89 10.47
N GLU A 50 -0.78 -6.57 10.34
CA GLU A 50 -1.54 -5.76 11.30
C GLU A 50 -2.94 -6.35 11.53
N LEU A 51 -3.64 -6.71 10.45
CA LEU A 51 -4.97 -7.30 10.55
C LEU A 51 -4.95 -8.67 11.26
N ALA A 52 -3.96 -9.52 10.97
CA ALA A 52 -3.83 -10.82 11.62
C ALA A 52 -3.56 -10.68 13.13
N GLU A 53 -2.73 -9.72 13.54
CA GLU A 53 -2.47 -9.41 14.94
C GLU A 53 -3.74 -8.94 15.65
N VAL A 54 -4.47 -7.98 15.05
CA VAL A 54 -5.75 -7.50 15.60
C VAL A 54 -6.77 -8.63 15.70
N MET A 55 -6.87 -9.50 14.70
CA MET A 55 -7.79 -10.63 14.73
C MET A 55 -7.43 -11.62 15.85
N ALA A 56 -6.15 -11.88 16.09
CA ALA A 56 -5.70 -12.77 17.15
C ALA A 56 -5.92 -12.21 18.56
N GLU A 57 -5.98 -10.89 18.73
CA GLU A 57 -6.31 -10.24 20.01
C GLU A 57 -7.81 -10.27 20.34
N LEU A 58 -8.67 -10.55 19.35
CA LEU A 58 -10.12 -10.61 19.50
C LEU A 58 -10.65 -12.01 19.85
N ASP A 59 -9.81 -13.05 19.72
CA ASP A 59 -10.11 -14.46 20.07
C ASP A 59 -9.82 -14.76 21.56
#